data_AF-A0A447N8A5-F1
#
_entry.id   AF-A0A447N8A5-F1
#
_cell.length_a   1.000
_cell.length_b   1.000
_cell.length_c   1.000
_cell.angle_alpha   90.00
_cell.angle_beta   90.00
_cell.angle_gamma   90.00
#
_symmetry.space_group_name_H-M   'P 1'
#
loop_
_entity.id
_entity.type
_entity.pdbx_description
1 polymer ?
#
loop_
_entity_poly.entity_id
_entity_poly.type
_entity_poly.pdbx_seq_one_letter_code
_entity_poly.pdbx_strand_id
1 'polypeptide(L)'
;MTIKTHSQKWQETVPVADHRDAVTLLLEKLLGYQIINSLRDIDGVGHRVAHGGEFFKDSTLVTDETLAQIERLAELAPLHNPVNALGIHVFSSTVA
;
A
#
# COMPACT_ATOMS: atom_id res chain seq x y z
N MET A 1 3.55 -6.94 -12.71
CA MET A 1 4.23 -6.16 -11.66
C MET A 1 5.52 -5.55 -12.18
N THR A 2 5.85 -4.33 -11.75
CA THR A 2 7.15 -3.69 -12.02
C THR A 2 7.77 -3.25 -10.70
N ILE A 3 9.03 -3.62 -10.46
CA ILE A 3 9.82 -3.17 -9.31
C ILE A 3 11.07 -2.47 -9.86
N LYS A 4 11.39 -1.29 -9.32
CA LYS A 4 12.52 -0.48 -9.79
C LYS A 4 13.28 0.08 -8.59
N THR A 5 14.60 -0.11 -8.59
CA THR A 5 15.55 0.55 -7.68
C THR A 5 16.36 1.58 -8.48
N HIS A 6 17.32 2.25 -7.85
CA HIS A 6 18.23 3.15 -8.54
C HIS A 6 19.09 2.44 -9.62
N SER A 7 19.43 1.16 -9.42
CA SER A 7 20.34 0.40 -10.28
C SER A 7 19.64 -0.65 -11.14
N GLN A 8 18.47 -1.15 -10.73
CA GLN A 8 17.83 -2.31 -11.35
C GLN A 8 16.34 -2.08 -11.60
N LYS A 9 15.80 -2.81 -12.58
CA LYS A 9 14.38 -2.86 -12.91
C LYS A 9 13.99 -4.29 -13.23
N TRP A 10 12.97 -4.79 -12.55
CA TRP A 10 12.30 -6.05 -12.85
C TRP A 10 10.90 -5.76 -13.35
N GLN A 11 10.46 -6.50 -14.35
CA GLN A 11 9.13 -6.36 -14.93
C GLN A 11 8.63 -7.74 -15.39
N GLU A 12 7.45 -8.11 -14.91
CA GLU A 12 6.80 -9.37 -15.26
C GLU A 12 5.28 -9.16 -15.34
N THR A 13 4.62 -9.94 -16.19
CA THR A 13 3.16 -10.01 -16.24
C THR A 13 2.73 -11.31 -15.60
N VAL A 14 2.01 -11.22 -14.49
CA VAL A 14 1.51 -12.37 -13.73
C VAL A 14 0.05 -12.10 -13.36
N PRO A 15 -0.80 -13.14 -13.34
CA PRO A 15 -2.16 -13.00 -12.84
C PRO A 15 -2.12 -12.66 -11.35
N VAL A 16 -3.03 -11.78 -10.93
CA VAL A 16 -3.20 -11.37 -9.53
C VAL A 16 -4.69 -11.31 -9.26
N ALA A 17 -5.15 -12.04 -8.25
CA ALA A 17 -6.58 -12.18 -7.98
C ALA A 17 -7.17 -10.92 -7.33
N ASP A 18 -6.48 -10.37 -6.33
CA ASP A 18 -6.93 -9.22 -5.56
C ASP A 18 -5.75 -8.41 -4.99
N HIS A 19 -6.05 -7.40 -4.17
CA HIS A 19 -5.04 -6.54 -3.55
C HIS A 19 -4.17 -7.27 -2.53
N ARG A 20 -4.69 -8.30 -1.84
CA ARG A 20 -3.92 -9.08 -0.87
C ARG A 20 -2.88 -9.93 -1.60
N ASP A 21 -3.30 -10.62 -2.64
CA ASP A 21 -2.43 -11.40 -3.51
C ASP A 21 -1.32 -10.52 -4.13
N ALA A 22 -1.68 -9.31 -4.57
CA ALA A 22 -0.73 -8.33 -5.09
C ALA A 22 0.38 -7.97 -4.06
N VAL A 23 -0.01 -7.74 -2.80
CA VAL A 23 0.93 -7.36 -1.73
C VAL A 23 1.81 -8.52 -1.34
N THR A 24 1.25 -9.73 -1.18
CA THR A 24 2.02 -10.94 -0.91
C THR A 24 3.09 -11.15 -1.97
N LEU A 25 2.70 -11.13 -3.24
CA LEU A 25 3.63 -11.28 -4.36
C LEU A 25 4.71 -10.20 -4.37
N LEU A 26 4.36 -8.93 -4.09
CA LEU A 26 5.34 -7.85 -4.00
C LEU A 26 6.39 -8.14 -2.91
N LEU A 27 5.96 -8.48 -1.69
CA LEU A 27 6.87 -8.75 -0.58
C LEU A 27 7.78 -9.95 -0.85
N GLU A 28 7.24 -11.02 -1.46
CA GLU A 28 8.00 -12.17 -1.91
C GLU A 28 9.08 -11.79 -2.93
N LYS A 29 8.77 -10.92 -3.89
CA LYS A 29 9.77 -10.45 -4.86
C LYS A 29 10.81 -9.53 -4.24
N LEU A 30 10.45 -8.69 -3.26
CA LEU A 30 11.44 -7.87 -2.55
C LEU A 30 12.47 -8.75 -1.83
N LEU A 31 12.03 -9.81 -1.17
CA LEU A 31 12.91 -10.81 -0.54
C LEU A 31 13.70 -11.61 -1.59
N GLY A 32 13.02 -12.12 -2.62
CA GLY A 32 13.63 -12.96 -3.65
C GLY A 32 14.66 -12.24 -4.52
N TYR A 33 14.49 -10.94 -4.75
CA TYR A 33 15.48 -10.09 -5.42
C TYR A 33 16.55 -9.54 -4.47
N GLN A 34 16.52 -9.91 -3.19
CA GLN A 34 17.44 -9.43 -2.16
C GLN A 34 17.49 -7.90 -2.07
N ILE A 35 16.34 -7.25 -2.32
CA ILE A 35 16.16 -5.81 -2.10
C ILE A 35 16.06 -5.55 -0.59
N ILE A 36 15.41 -6.48 0.12
CA ILE A 36 15.39 -6.58 1.58
C ILE A 36 15.78 -8.01 1.97
N ASN A 37 16.34 -8.19 3.16
CA ASN A 37 16.68 -9.50 3.71
C ASN A 37 15.58 -10.03 4.64
N SER A 38 14.80 -9.12 5.22
CA SER A 38 13.67 -9.40 6.09
C SER A 38 12.58 -8.36 5.90
N LEU A 39 11.33 -8.72 6.22
CA LEU A 39 10.24 -7.74 6.30
C LEU A 39 10.51 -6.66 7.36
N ARG A 40 11.36 -6.96 8.36
CA ARG A 40 11.81 -6.01 9.39
C ARG A 40 12.72 -4.90 8.84
N ASP A 41 13.25 -5.05 7.63
CA ASP A 41 14.03 -4.00 6.97
C ASP A 41 13.12 -2.88 6.41
N ILE A 42 11.79 -3.06 6.46
CA ILE A 42 10.81 -2.07 6.06
C ILE A 42 10.46 -1.19 7.26
N ASP A 43 11.11 -0.02 7.37
CA ASP A 43 10.86 0.93 8.47
C ASP A 43 9.47 1.59 8.39
N GLY A 44 8.86 1.65 7.21
CA GLY A 44 7.56 2.26 7.02
C GLY A 44 7.01 2.14 5.61
N VAL A 45 5.70 2.29 5.49
CA VAL A 45 4.97 2.25 4.21
C VAL A 45 4.14 3.53 4.06
N GLY A 46 4.35 4.24 2.96
CA GLY A 46 3.55 5.42 2.60
C GLY A 46 2.46 5.05 1.59
N HIS A 47 1.23 5.45 1.87
CA HIS A 47 0.09 5.23 0.97
C HIS A 47 -0.41 6.55 0.37
N ARG A 48 -0.72 6.52 -0.92
CA ARG A 48 -1.43 7.62 -1.57
C ARG A 48 -2.94 7.40 -1.44
N VAL A 49 -3.65 8.41 -0.96
CA VAL A 49 -5.11 8.46 -0.87
C VAL A 49 -5.62 9.55 -1.80
N ALA A 50 -6.71 9.30 -2.53
CA ALA A 50 -7.18 10.22 -3.55
C ALA A 50 -7.78 11.53 -2.98
N HIS A 51 -8.62 11.45 -1.94
CA HIS A 51 -9.27 12.63 -1.36
C HIS A 51 -9.24 12.63 0.17
N GLY A 52 -8.68 13.70 0.75
CA GLY A 52 -8.57 13.91 2.20
C GLY A 52 -9.73 14.69 2.83
N GLY A 53 -10.62 15.26 2.01
CA GLY A 53 -11.67 16.16 2.49
C GLY A 53 -11.09 17.37 3.19
N GLU A 54 -11.85 17.94 4.12
CA GLU A 54 -11.37 19.07 4.95
C GLU A 54 -10.55 18.61 6.17
N PHE A 55 -10.53 17.30 6.42
CA PHE A 55 -9.91 16.68 7.59
C PHE A 55 -8.40 16.52 7.46
N PHE A 56 -7.93 16.16 6.26
CA PHE A 56 -6.51 15.91 5.99
C PHE A 56 -5.93 17.03 5.13
N LYS A 57 -5.29 18.01 5.79
CA LYS A 57 -4.62 19.14 5.12
C LYS A 57 -3.18 18.82 4.71
N ASP A 58 -2.57 17.87 5.41
CA ASP A 58 -1.20 17.40 5.21
C ASP A 58 -1.14 15.86 5.36
N SER A 59 0.00 15.26 5.01
CA SER A 59 0.25 13.84 5.30
C SER A 59 0.17 13.56 6.80
N THR A 60 -0.39 12.40 7.17
CA THR A 60 -0.56 11.99 8.56
C THR A 60 -0.13 10.55 8.77
N LEU A 61 0.23 10.20 10.01
CA LEU A 61 0.40 8.82 10.40
C LEU A 61 -0.95 8.10 10.36
N VAL A 62 -0.92 6.86 9.88
CA VAL A 62 -2.13 6.04 9.80
C VAL A 62 -2.39 5.39 11.16
N THR A 63 -3.56 5.68 11.71
CA THR A 63 -4.19 5.00 12.84
C THR A 63 -5.57 4.46 12.42
N ASP A 64 -6.20 3.64 13.27
CA ASP A 64 -7.57 3.15 13.05
C ASP A 64 -8.57 4.29 12.80
N GLU A 65 -8.42 5.41 13.51
CA GLU A 65 -9.26 6.59 13.32
C GLU A 65 -9.06 7.22 11.94
N THR A 66 -7.81 7.36 11.50
CA THR A 66 -7.52 7.91 10.17
C THR A 66 -8.03 7.00 9.06
N LEU A 67 -7.92 5.68 9.22
CA LEU A 67 -8.41 4.71 8.24
C LEU A 67 -9.93 4.79 8.12
N ALA A 68 -10.64 4.80 9.26
CA ALA A 68 -12.10 4.95 9.27
C ALA A 68 -12.55 6.29 8.65
N GLN A 69 -11.77 7.38 8.83
CA GLN A 69 -12.05 8.65 8.20
C GLN A 69 -11.83 8.60 6.68
N ILE A 70 -10.78 7.92 6.19
CA ILE A 70 -10.54 7.71 4.75
C ILE A 70 -11.69 6.92 4.12
N GLU A 71 -12.20 5.90 4.81
CA GLU A 71 -13.35 5.10 4.36
C GLU A 71 -14.62 5.95 4.27
N ARG A 72 -14.91 6.80 5.27
CA ARG A 72 -16.04 7.74 5.22
C ARG A 72 -15.96 8.71 4.04
N LEU A 73 -14.75 9.14 3.69
CA LEU A 73 -14.51 10.03 2.55
C LEU A 73 -14.69 9.33 1.19
N ALA A 74 -15.09 8.06 1.15
CA ALA A 74 -15.52 7.39 -0.08
C ALA A 74 -16.64 8.16 -0.81
N GLU A 75 -17.50 8.90 -0.12
CA GLU A 75 -18.52 9.74 -0.76
C GLU A 75 -17.91 10.78 -1.72
N LEU A 76 -16.70 11.28 -1.42
CA LEU A 76 -16.00 12.26 -2.25
C LEU A 76 -15.15 11.61 -3.35
N ALA A 77 -14.73 10.36 -3.17
CA ALA A 77 -13.91 9.62 -4.13
C ALA A 77 -14.26 8.11 -4.15
N PRO A 78 -15.46 7.75 -4.65
CA PRO A 78 -16.06 6.42 -4.42
C PRO A 78 -15.30 5.28 -5.10
N LEU A 79 -14.60 5.56 -6.19
CA LEU A 79 -13.81 4.55 -6.91
C LEU A 79 -12.38 4.43 -6.39
N HIS A 80 -11.91 5.36 -5.55
CA HIS A 80 -10.50 5.44 -5.17
C HIS A 80 -10.30 5.20 -3.67
N ASN A 81 -10.95 5.99 -2.81
CA ASN A 81 -10.72 5.93 -1.37
C ASN A 81 -10.99 4.54 -0.75
N PRO A 82 -12.05 3.80 -1.11
CA PRO A 82 -12.24 2.43 -0.61
C PRO A 82 -11.07 1.50 -0.97
N VAL A 83 -10.54 1.61 -2.19
CA VAL A 83 -9.41 0.81 -2.65
C VAL A 83 -8.10 1.24 -1.97
N ASN A 84 -7.92 2.54 -1.73
CA ASN A 84 -6.78 3.05 -0.96
C ASN A 84 -6.81 2.55 0.49
N ALA A 85 -7.97 2.59 1.15
CA ALA A 85 -8.17 2.06 2.49
C ALA A 85 -7.89 0.55 2.57
N LEU A 86 -8.37 -0.23 1.59
CA LEU A 86 -8.06 -1.66 1.50
C LEU A 86 -6.55 -1.91 1.41
N GLY A 87 -5.84 -1.16 0.56
CA GLY A 87 -4.39 -1.28 0.43
C GLY A 87 -3.66 -1.00 1.75
N ILE A 88 -4.06 0.06 2.47
CA ILE A 88 -3.53 0.39 3.80
C ILE A 88 -3.75 -0.77 4.78
N HIS A 89 -4.98 -1.29 4.84
CA HIS A 89 -5.35 -2.37 5.75
C HIS A 89 -4.55 -3.67 5.47
N VAL A 90 -4.41 -4.05 4.19
CA VAL A 90 -3.66 -5.24 3.79
C VAL A 90 -2.21 -5.14 4.23
N PHE A 91 -1.52 -4.03 3.95
CA PHE A 91 -0.14 -3.83 4.37
C PHE A 91 0.01 -3.85 5.89
N SER A 92 -0.88 -3.16 6.63
CA SER A 92 -0.87 -3.17 8.09
C SER A 92 -1.01 -4.57 8.67
N SER A 93 -1.75 -5.47 8.01
CA SER A 93 -1.92 -6.87 8.46
C SER A 93 -0.78 -7.80 8.05
N THR A 94 0.10 -7.39 7.14
CA THR A 94 1.12 -8.26 6.52
C THR A 94 2.55 -7.90 6.93
N VAL A 95 2.84 -6.62 7.18
CA VAL A 95 4.19 -6.11 7.49
C VAL A 95 4.39 -5.84 9.00
N ALA A 96 3.37 -6.04 9.82
CA ALA A 96 3.42 -5.87 11.27
C ALA A 96 4.20 -6.97 12.00
#